data_AF-A0A8X6JMH1-F1
#
_entry.id   AF-A0A8X6JMH1-F1
#
_cell.length_a   1.000
_cell.length_b   1.000
_cell.length_c   1.000
_cell.angle_alpha   90.00
_cell.angle_beta   90.00
_cell.angle_gamma   90.00
#
_symmetry.space_group_name_H-M   'P 1'
#
loop_
_entity.id
_entity.type
_entity.pdbx_description
1 polymer ?
#
loop_
_entity_poly.entity_id
_entity_poly.type
_entity_poly.pdbx_seq_one_letter_code
_entity_poly.pdbx_strand_id
1 'polypeptide(L)'
;MRVHLQHDLREEMFSKLLNDIGDGKIKEVEGRINISESFGNIVGDLITLTERIYPNIHQVGVDCSTWLKERAILTPTNDSANKINKFLLNKLTTKHAKYVNLWIQ
;
A
#
# COMPACT_ATOMS: atom_id res chain seq x y z
N MET A 1 9.04 3.38 -9.24
CA MET A 1 7.60 3.36 -8.89
C MET A 1 7.05 4.75 -9.24
N ARG A 2 6.00 4.86 -10.06
CA ARG A 2 5.38 6.14 -10.40
C ARG A 2 3.99 6.18 -9.77
N VAL A 3 3.87 6.83 -8.62
CA VAL A 3 2.57 7.06 -7.99
C VAL A 3 2.01 8.33 -8.62
N HIS A 4 0.89 8.22 -9.34
CA HIS A 4 0.13 9.38 -9.78
C HIS A 4 -0.77 9.79 -8.63
N LEU A 5 -0.32 10.75 -7.84
CA LEU A 5 -1.17 11.45 -6.90
C LEU A 5 -2.01 12.47 -7.71
N GLN A 6 -3.29 12.65 -7.38
CA GLN A 6 -4.22 13.53 -8.09
C GLN A 6 -4.12 15.03 -7.68
N HIS A 7 -3.23 15.81 -8.32
CA HIS A 7 -3.14 17.29 -8.33
C HIS A 7 -3.61 18.04 -7.05
N ASP A 8 -3.07 17.69 -5.89
CA ASP A 8 -3.23 18.44 -4.63
C ASP A 8 -1.89 19.06 -4.17
N LEU A 9 -1.93 20.18 -3.44
CA LEU A 9 -0.76 20.85 -2.82
C LEU A 9 0.10 19.88 -1.99
N ARG A 10 -0.52 18.83 -1.45
CA ARG A 10 0.14 17.76 -0.69
C ARG A 10 1.11 16.94 -1.54
N GLU A 11 0.99 16.94 -2.86
CA GLU A 11 1.80 16.15 -3.80
C GLU A 11 3.14 16.78 -4.09
N GLU A 12 3.14 18.09 -4.30
CA GLU A 12 4.37 18.85 -4.47
C GLU A 12 5.20 18.71 -3.20
N MET A 13 4.56 18.81 -2.03
CA MET A 13 5.20 18.59 -0.75
C MET A 13 5.75 17.17 -0.62
N PHE A 14 4.96 16.14 -0.94
CA PHE A 14 5.40 14.74 -0.84
C PHE A 14 6.55 14.41 -1.80
N SER A 15 6.46 14.86 -3.04
CA SER A 15 7.50 14.66 -4.05
C SER A 15 8.80 15.37 -3.67
N LYS A 16 8.69 16.61 -3.14
CA LYS A 16 9.83 17.35 -2.60
C LYS A 16 10.45 16.63 -1.42
N LEU A 17 9.65 16.11 -0.49
CA LEU A 17 10.15 15.31 0.64
C LEU A 17 10.96 14.11 0.14
N LEU A 18 10.44 13.35 -0.83
CA LEU A 18 11.15 12.20 -1.41
C LEU A 18 12.47 12.62 -2.07
N ASN A 19 12.48 13.75 -2.79
CA ASN A 19 13.71 14.29 -3.37
C ASN A 19 14.70 14.73 -2.28
N ASP A 20 14.25 15.42 -1.24
CA ASP A 20 15.13 15.87 -0.15
C ASP A 20 15.70 14.68 0.65
N ILE A 21 14.97 13.56 0.74
CA ILE A 21 15.50 12.28 1.26
C ILE A 21 16.59 11.74 0.32
N GLY A 22 16.32 11.67 -0.99
CA GLY A 22 17.26 11.16 -2.00
C GLY A 22 18.54 12.00 -2.13
N ASP A 23 18.43 13.32 -1.95
CA ASP A 23 19.54 14.27 -1.95
C ASP A 23 20.33 14.28 -0.64
N GLY A 24 19.90 13.54 0.39
CA GLY A 24 20.55 13.50 1.70
C GLY A 24 20.36 14.79 2.54
N LYS A 25 19.38 15.63 2.20
CA LYS A 25 19.05 16.85 2.97
C LYS A 25 18.32 16.54 4.26
N ILE A 26 17.63 15.40 4.33
CA ILE A 26 17.01 14.92 5.57
C ILE A 26 18.01 14.06 6.32
N LYS A 27 18.36 14.49 7.53
CA LYS A 27 19.31 13.79 8.38
C LYS A 27 18.77 12.42 8.80
N GLU A 28 19.56 11.41 8.54
CA GLU A 28 19.35 10.07 9.08
C GLU A 28 19.91 9.98 10.51
N VAL A 29 19.16 9.33 11.40
CA VAL A 29 19.55 9.05 12.78
C VAL A 29 19.32 7.56 13.01
N GLU A 30 20.39 6.81 13.27
CA GLU A 30 20.34 5.37 13.57
C GLU A 30 19.64 4.50 12.49
N GLY A 31 19.95 4.72 11.21
CA GLY A 31 19.30 3.94 10.15
C GLY A 31 17.91 4.43 9.76
N ARG A 32 17.44 5.55 10.33
CA ARG A 32 16.05 6.01 10.21
C ARG A 32 15.98 7.49 9.85
N ILE A 33 14.97 7.83 9.06
CA ILE A 33 14.58 9.21 8.79
C ILE A 33 13.31 9.54 9.57
N ASN A 34 13.26 10.74 10.15
CA ASN A 34 12.05 11.25 10.78
C ASN A 34 11.24 12.02 9.74
N ILE A 35 10.09 11.46 9.36
CA ILE A 35 9.14 12.10 8.47
C ILE A 35 8.08 12.77 9.34
N SER A 36 7.78 14.05 9.06
CA SER A 36 6.72 14.79 9.75
C SER A 36 5.36 14.12 9.56
N GLU A 37 4.53 14.11 10.61
CA GLU A 37 3.16 13.60 10.59
C GLU A 37 2.30 14.28 9.52
N SER A 38 2.67 15.48 9.07
CA SER A 38 1.99 16.18 7.97
C SER A 38 1.98 15.43 6.63
N PHE A 39 2.88 14.46 6.43
CA PHE A 39 3.05 13.74 5.17
C PHE A 39 2.32 12.39 5.11
N GLY A 40 1.67 11.97 6.19
CA GLY A 40 1.07 10.65 6.26
C GLY A 40 0.15 10.49 7.45
N ASN A 41 -0.39 9.30 7.64
CA ASN A 41 -1.05 8.96 8.90
C ASN A 41 -0.41 7.68 9.39
N ILE A 42 0.09 7.71 10.61
CA ILE A 42 0.62 6.53 11.27
C ILE A 42 -0.59 5.71 11.73
N VAL A 43 -0.61 4.44 11.36
CA VAL A 43 -1.62 3.47 11.79
C VAL A 43 -0.94 2.39 12.61
N GLY A 44 -1.56 2.02 13.73
CA GLY A 44 -0.97 1.10 14.70
C GLY A 44 -1.12 -0.38 14.36
N ASP A 45 -2.04 -0.72 13.46
CA ASP A 45 -2.41 -2.11 13.19
C ASP A 45 -2.86 -2.35 11.74
N LEU A 46 -2.86 -3.63 11.35
CA LEU A 46 -3.18 -4.07 10.00
C LEU A 46 -4.67 -3.85 9.64
N ILE A 47 -5.59 -3.97 10.60
CA ILE A 47 -7.02 -3.80 10.35
C ILE A 47 -7.27 -2.34 9.96
N THR A 48 -6.79 -1.39 10.75
CA THR A 48 -6.88 0.05 10.46
C THR A 48 -6.21 0.41 9.14
N LEU A 49 -5.02 -0.13 8.87
CA LEU A 49 -4.32 0.08 7.59
C LEU A 49 -5.18 -0.39 6.40
N THR A 50 -5.67 -1.63 6.46
CA THR A 50 -6.43 -2.22 5.34
C THR A 50 -7.78 -1.56 5.13
N GLU A 51 -8.50 -1.18 6.18
CA GLU A 51 -9.78 -0.47 6.06
C GLU A 51 -9.60 0.92 5.45
N ARG A 52 -8.45 1.57 5.71
CA ARG A 52 -8.14 2.87 5.15
C ARG A 52 -7.80 2.81 3.65
N ILE A 53 -7.09 1.76 3.23
CA ILE A 53 -6.69 1.60 1.82
C ILE A 53 -7.79 0.95 0.98
N TYR A 54 -8.46 -0.08 1.52
CA TYR A 54 -9.52 -0.85 0.88
C TYR A 54 -10.80 -0.84 1.72
N PRO A 55 -11.48 0.32 1.85
CA PRO A 55 -12.68 0.44 2.66
C PRO A 55 -13.79 -0.48 2.14
N ASN A 56 -14.49 -1.13 3.07
CA ASN A 56 -15.61 -2.03 2.77
C ASN A 56 -15.29 -3.11 1.73
N ILE A 57 -14.06 -3.65 1.71
CA ILE A 57 -13.62 -4.63 0.70
C ILE A 57 -14.55 -5.85 0.56
N HIS A 58 -15.30 -6.21 1.61
CA HIS A 58 -16.27 -7.30 1.60
C HIS A 58 -17.49 -7.05 0.69
N GLN A 59 -17.81 -5.79 0.41
CA GLN A 59 -18.90 -5.35 -0.48
C GLN A 59 -18.45 -5.18 -1.93
N VAL A 60 -17.15 -5.31 -2.17
CA VAL A 60 -16.56 -5.11 -3.49
C VAL A 60 -16.93 -6.31 -4.36
N GLY A 61 -17.84 -6.07 -5.31
CA GLY A 61 -18.34 -7.07 -6.25
C GLY A 61 -17.35 -7.41 -7.38
N VAL A 62 -17.85 -8.14 -8.38
CA VAL A 62 -17.04 -8.67 -9.50
C VAL A 62 -16.51 -7.56 -10.44
N ASP A 63 -17.19 -6.42 -10.53
CA ASP A 63 -16.87 -5.34 -11.49
C ASP A 63 -15.96 -4.22 -10.94
N CYS A 64 -15.23 -4.49 -9.86
CA CYS A 64 -14.40 -3.49 -9.18
C CYS A 64 -12.98 -3.33 -9.72
N SER A 65 -12.67 -3.86 -10.91
CA SER A 65 -11.28 -3.99 -11.37
C SER A 65 -10.51 -2.66 -11.38
N THR A 66 -11.16 -1.55 -11.72
CA THR A 66 -10.54 -0.21 -11.68
C THR A 66 -10.28 0.24 -10.25
N TRP A 67 -11.25 0.08 -9.36
CA TRP A 67 -11.13 0.45 -7.94
C TRP A 67 -9.97 -0.27 -7.24
N LEU A 68 -9.77 -1.57 -7.50
CA LEU A 68 -8.62 -2.30 -6.93
C LEU A 68 -7.27 -1.84 -7.50
N LYS A 69 -7.22 -1.44 -8.78
CA LYS A 69 -5.96 -1.04 -9.46
C LYS A 69 -5.41 0.31 -9.03
N GLU A 70 -6.25 1.17 -8.47
CA GLU A 70 -5.85 2.51 -7.99
C GLU A 70 -5.15 2.48 -6.63
N ARG A 71 -5.08 1.32 -5.98
CA ARG A 71 -4.65 1.16 -4.59
C ARG A 71 -3.51 0.17 -4.49
N ALA A 72 -2.58 0.43 -3.59
CA ALA A 72 -1.45 -0.47 -3.32
C ALA A 72 -1.02 -0.36 -1.85
N ILE A 73 -0.64 -1.50 -1.27
CA ILE A 73 0.10 -1.55 0.00
C ILE A 73 1.49 -2.08 -0.32
N LEU A 74 2.51 -1.31 0.04
CA LEU A 74 3.90 -1.66 -0.18
C LEU A 74 4.50 -2.16 1.12
N THR A 75 5.27 -3.24 1.05
CA THR A 75 5.93 -3.82 2.21
C THR A 75 7.40 -4.11 1.91
N PRO A 76 8.29 -4.09 2.91
CA PRO A 76 9.71 -4.39 2.70
C PRO A 76 10.00 -5.82 2.22
N THR A 77 9.12 -6.79 2.53
CA THR A 77 9.35 -8.22 2.24
C THR A 77 8.16 -8.91 1.60
N ASN A 78 8.44 -9.94 0.79
CA ASN A 78 7.40 -10.78 0.18
C ASN A 78 6.56 -11.53 1.23
N ASP A 79 7.14 -11.90 2.37
CA ASP A 79 6.40 -12.55 3.45
C ASP A 79 5.36 -11.62 4.08
N SER A 80 5.72 -10.33 4.25
CA SER A 80 4.79 -9.31 4.70
C SER A 80 3.68 -9.11 3.68
N ALA A 81 4.03 -8.96 2.39
CA ALA A 81 3.06 -8.86 1.31
C ALA A 81 2.10 -10.06 1.28
N ASN A 82 2.62 -11.28 1.40
CA ASN A 82 1.83 -12.51 1.42
C ASN A 82 0.85 -12.56 2.60
N LYS A 83 1.27 -12.14 3.80
CA LYS A 83 0.38 -12.07 4.97
C LYS A 83 -0.75 -11.07 4.75
N ILE A 84 -0.45 -9.87 4.24
CA ILE A 84 -1.45 -8.83 3.96
C ILE A 84 -2.40 -9.30 2.85
N ASN A 85 -1.88 -9.87 1.76
CA ASN A 85 -2.69 -10.38 0.65
C ASN A 85 -3.65 -11.48 1.12
N LYS A 86 -3.19 -12.43 1.94
CA LYS A 86 -4.06 -13.46 2.53
C LYS A 86 -5.13 -12.85 3.42
N PHE A 87 -4.77 -11.86 4.23
CA PHE A 87 -5.71 -11.16 5.11
C PHE A 87 -6.81 -10.44 4.31
N LEU A 88 -6.45 -9.72 3.24
CA LEU A 88 -7.41 -9.05 2.36
C LEU A 88 -8.26 -10.04 1.56
N LEU A 89 -7.66 -11.11 1.04
CA LEU A 89 -8.38 -12.15 0.29
C LEU A 89 -9.46 -12.80 1.15
N ASN A 90 -9.18 -13.10 2.42
CA ASN A 90 -10.17 -13.68 3.35
C ASN A 90 -11.34 -12.75 3.67
N LYS A 91 -11.25 -11.44 3.38
CA LYS A 91 -12.36 -10.49 3.53
C LYS A 91 -13.26 -10.43 2.31
N LEU A 92 -12.81 -10.94 1.15
CA LEU A 92 -13.63 -11.01 -0.05
C LEU A 92 -14.67 -12.12 0.10
N THR A 93 -15.90 -11.85 -0.34
CA THR A 93 -17.02 -12.80 -0.28
C THR A 93 -17.13 -13.64 -1.55
N THR A 94 -16.25 -13.39 -2.53
CA THR A 94 -16.24 -14.07 -3.83
C THR A 94 -15.56 -15.44 -3.76
N LYS A 95 -15.79 -16.29 -4.77
CA LYS A 95 -15.18 -17.63 -4.82
C LYS A 95 -13.66 -17.53 -4.99
N HIS A 96 -12.94 -18.22 -4.12
CA HIS A 96 -11.48 -18.34 -4.22
C HIS A 96 -11.11 -19.41 -5.26
N ALA A 97 -10.08 -19.13 -6.05
CA ALA A 97 -9.49 -20.08 -6.99
C ALA A 97 -7.97 -20.15 -6.77
N LYS A 98 -7.41 -21.36 -6.87
CA LYS A 98 -5.96 -21.58 -6.88
C LYS A 98 -5.55 -21.97 -8.29
N TYR A 99 -4.70 -21.16 -8.90
CA TYR A 99 -4.07 -21.48 -10.17
C TYR A 99 -2.73 -22.14 -9.90
N VAL A 100 -2.50 -23.31 -10.49
CA VAL A 100 -1.25 -24.06 -10.37
C VAL A 100 -0.52 -24.01 -11.71
N ASN A 101 0.81 -23.88 -11.67
CA ASN A 101 1.62 -23.98 -12.88
C ASN A 101 1.65 -25.45 -13.31
N LEU A 102 1.13 -25.73 -14.51
CA LEU A 102 1.08 -27.08 -15.09
C LEU A 102 2.46 -27.62 -15.55
N TRP A 103 3.52 -26.80 -15.47
CA TRP A 103 4.85 -27.12 -16.00
C TRP A 103 5.85 -27.64 -14.94
N ILE A 104 5.39 -27.88 -13.71
CA ILE A 104 6.22 -28.47 -12.65
C ILE A 104 5.42 -29.65 -12.06
N GLN A 105 5.44 -30.77 -12.76
CA GLN A 105 5.04 -32.09 -12.25
C GLN A 105 6.19 -33.07 -12.44
#